data_AF-A0A1R3UWU4-F1
#
_entry.id   AF-A0A1R3UWU4-F1
#
_cell.length_a   1.000
_cell.length_b   1.000
_cell.length_c   1.000
_cell.angle_alpha   90.00
_cell.angle_beta   90.00
_cell.angle_gamma   90.00
#
_symmetry.space_group_name_H-M   'P 1'
#
loop_
_entity.id
_entity.type
_entity.pdbx_description
1 polymer ?
#
loop_
_entity_poly.entity_id
_entity_poly.type
_entity_poly.pdbx_seq_one_letter_code
_entity_poly.pdbx_strand_id
1 'polypeptide(L)' 'MITERIRKETLDVLRDVLENPDLREEDDFFESGGDSLLVARSIALLKERNLRVRARVFIDDPRIRSIIAQVRDTGGDSAG' A
#
# COMPACT_ATOMS: atom_id res chain seq x y z
N MET A 1 -2.06 4.32 -16.14
CA MET A 1 -2.19 2.88 -15.84
C MET A 1 -1.25 2.56 -14.69
N ILE A 2 -1.69 1.79 -13.70
CA ILE A 2 -0.81 1.35 -12.61
C ILE A 2 0.03 0.20 -13.14
N THR A 3 1.34 0.32 -12.99
CA THR A 3 2.28 -0.70 -13.43
C THR A 3 2.22 -1.91 -12.51
N GLU A 4 2.44 -3.10 -13.07
CA GLU A 4 2.49 -4.35 -12.31
C GLU A 4 3.53 -4.31 -11.17
N ARG A 5 4.60 -3.53 -11.36
CA ARG A 5 5.58 -3.20 -10.31
C ARG A 5 4.92 -2.59 -9.08
N ILE A 6 4.14 -1.51 -9.24
CA ILE A 6 3.52 -0.81 -8.10
C ILE A 6 2.60 -1.76 -7.33
N ARG A 7 1.80 -2.56 -8.05
CA ARG A 7 0.94 -3.57 -7.45
C ARG A 7 1.76 -4.55 -6.60
N LYS A 8 2.78 -5.16 -7.19
CA LYS A 8 3.60 -6.18 -6.53
C LYS A 8 4.30 -5.62 -5.29
N GLU A 9 4.98 -4.48 -5.42
CA GLU A 9 5.69 -3.82 -4.31
C GLU A 9 4.74 -3.42 -3.18
N THR A 10 3.53 -2.95 -3.54
CA THR A 10 2.53 -2.58 -2.53
C THR A 10 2.03 -3.80 -1.77
N LEU A 11 1.69 -4.88 -2.48
CA LEU A 11 1.28 -6.14 -1.84
C LEU A 11 2.37 -6.69 -0.94
N ASP A 12 3.62 -6.69 -1.39
CA ASP A 12 4.77 -7.19 -0.63
C ASP A 12 4.92 -6.45 0.72
N VAL A 13 4.85 -5.11 0.68
CA VAL A 13 4.88 -4.29 1.90
C VAL A 13 3.70 -4.59 2.83
N LEU A 14 2.48 -4.69 2.29
CA LEU A 14 1.29 -4.94 3.10
C LEU A 14 1.33 -6.34 3.74
N ARG A 15 1.85 -7.35 3.03
CA ARG A 15 2.06 -8.70 3.56
C ARG A 15 3.07 -8.73 4.70
N ASP A 16 4.18 -8.00 4.57
CA ASP A 16 5.20 -7.88 5.62
C ASP A 16 4.67 -7.15 6.85
N VAL A 17 3.90 -6.07 6.64
CA VAL A 17 3.34 -5.27 7.74
C VAL A 17 2.25 -6.02 8.50
N LEU A 18 1.39 -6.75 7.79
CA LEU A 18 0.30 -7.55 8.36
C LEU A 18 0.75 -8.95 8.80
N GLU A 19 2.01 -9.30 8.57
CA GLU A 19 2.55 -10.65 8.78
C GLU A 19 1.69 -11.76 8.13
N ASN A 20 1.08 -11.43 6.99
CA ASN A 20 0.12 -12.28 6.28
C ASN A 20 0.57 -12.51 4.83
N PRO A 21 1.26 -13.63 4.53
CA PRO A 21 1.75 -13.93 3.18
C PRO A 21 0.63 -14.25 2.18
N ASP A 22 -0.54 -14.70 2.66
CA ASP A 22 -1.68 -15.11 1.85
C ASP A 22 -2.62 -13.94 1.48
N LEU A 23 -2.32 -12.72 1.94
CA LEU A 23 -3.10 -11.52 1.65
C LEU A 23 -3.32 -11.33 0.14
N ARG A 24 -4.58 -11.16 -0.26
CA ARG A 24 -5.05 -10.98 -1.63
C ARG A 24 -5.49 -9.53 -1.85
N GLU A 25 -5.62 -9.14 -3.12
CA GLU A 25 -6.10 -7.80 -3.49
C GLU A 25 -7.57 -7.56 -3.09
N GLU A 26 -8.34 -8.63 -2.91
CA GLU A 26 -9.77 -8.57 -2.57
C GLU A 26 -10.01 -8.47 -1.06
N ASP A 27 -8.98 -8.71 -0.25
CA ASP A 27 -9.08 -8.63 1.21
C ASP A 27 -9.14 -7.17 1.67
N ASP A 28 -9.68 -6.99 2.87
CA ASP A 28 -9.73 -5.72 3.57
C ASP A 28 -8.55 -5.60 4.54
N PHE A 29 -7.86 -4.47 4.51
CA PHE A 29 -6.67 -4.22 5.33
C PHE A 29 -6.97 -4.36 6.83
N PHE A 30 -8.07 -3.78 7.30
CA PHE A 30 -8.46 -3.85 8.72
C PHE A 30 -8.97 -5.24 9.13
N GLU A 31 -9.67 -5.97 8.25
CA GLU A 31 -10.11 -7.34 8.56
C GLU A 31 -8.93 -8.32 8.62
N SER A 32 -7.86 -8.02 7.88
CA SER A 32 -6.61 -8.79 7.89
C SER A 32 -5.73 -8.54 9.12
N GLY A 33 -6.19 -7.75 10.10
CA GLY A 33 -5.44 -7.37 11.29
C GLY A 33 -4.74 -6.01 11.19
N GLY A 34 -5.04 -5.23 10.15
CA GLY A 34 -4.53 -3.87 9.99
C GLY A 34 -5.08 -2.91 11.03
N ASP A 35 -4.28 -1.92 11.41
CA ASP A 35 -4.67 -0.85 12.33
C ASP A 35 -3.97 0.46 11.96
N SER A 36 -4.27 1.54 12.70
CA SER A 36 -3.73 2.88 12.45
C SER A 36 -2.19 2.93 12.45
N LEU A 37 -1.54 2.12 13.28
CA LEU A 37 -0.08 2.06 13.36
C LEU A 37 0.49 1.35 12.14
N LEU A 38 -0.14 0.24 11.74
CA LEU A 38 0.22 -0.50 10.54
C LEU A 38 -0.04 0.30 9.25
N VAL A 39 -1.07 1.14 9.20
CA VAL A 39 -1.28 2.11 8.10
C VAL A 39 -0.07 3.06 8.00
N ALA A 40 0.33 3.67 9.12
CA ALA A 40 1.46 4.59 9.13
C ALA A 40 2.78 3.88 8.73
N ARG A 41 3.00 2.65 9.23
CA ARG A 41 4.16 1.82 8.88
C ARG A 41 4.17 1.47 7.38
N SER A 42 3.03 1.07 6.83
CA SER A 42 2.88 0.78 5.39
C SER A 42 3.23 1.99 4.53
N ILE A 43 2.75 3.18 4.90
CA ILE A 43 3.05 4.43 4.18
C ILE A 43 4.55 4.74 4.23
N ALA A 44 5.19 4.53 5.38
CA ALA A 44 6.63 4.75 5.53
C ALA A 44 7.45 3.80 4.64
N LEU A 45 7.15 2.51 4.68
CA LEU A 45 7.85 1.49 3.86
C LEU A 45 7.63 1.71 2.35
N LEU A 46 6.41 2.06 1.94
CA LEU A 46 6.13 2.43 0.55
C LEU A 46 6.95 3.64 0.11
N LYS A 47 7.09 4.64 1.00
CA LYS A 47 7.88 5.85 0.72
C LYS A 47 9.35 5.53 0.48
N GLU A 48 9.92 4.58 1.20
CA GLU A 48 11.31 4.10 0.96
C GLU A 48 11.48 3.47 -0.42
N ARG A 49 10.41 2.90 -0.98
CA ARG A 49 10.37 2.34 -2.34
C ARG A 49 9.98 3.36 -3.41
N ASN A 50 10.01 4.65 -3.09
CA ASN A 50 9.54 5.74 -3.96
C ASN A 50 8.06 5.61 -4.36
N LEU A 51 7.23 5.03 -3.49
CA LEU A 51 5.79 4.94 -3.65
C LEU A 51 5.10 5.81 -2.60
N ARG A 52 4.03 6.51 -2.99
CA ARG A 52 3.22 7.34 -2.09
C ARG A 52 1.76 6.92 -2.12
N VAL A 53 1.18 6.84 -0.93
CA VAL A 53 -0.26 6.61 -0.72
C VAL A 53 -0.72 7.46 0.46
N ARG A 54 -1.99 7.88 0.45
CA ARG A 54 -2.58 8.68 1.54
C ARG A 54 -3.22 7.76 2.56
N ALA A 55 -3.01 8.02 3.86
CA ALA A 55 -3.66 7.28 4.95
C ALA A 55 -5.19 7.24 4.81
N ARG A 56 -5.79 8.30 4.25
CA ARG A 56 -7.24 8.36 4.03
C ARG A 56 -7.76 7.25 3.12
N VAL A 57 -6.96 6.71 2.20
CA VAL A 57 -7.39 5.62 1.32
C VAL A 57 -7.71 4.37 2.13
N PHE A 58 -6.89 4.05 3.14
CA PHE A 58 -7.11 2.91 4.02
C PHE A 58 -8.44 3.05 4.77
N ILE A 59 -8.86 4.26 5.10
CA ILE A 59 -10.09 4.52 5.87
C ILE A 59 -11.33 4.57 4.96
N ASP A 60 -11.19 5.16 3.78
CA ASP A 60 -12.30 5.39 2.83
C ASP A 60 -12.69 4.11 2.09
N ASP A 61 -11.69 3.34 1.61
CA ASP A 61 -11.90 2.02 1.02
C ASP A 61 -10.72 1.10 1.42
N PRO A 62 -10.86 0.35 2.53
CA PRO A 62 -9.78 -0.47 3.10
C PRO A 62 -9.35 -1.67 2.26
N ARG A 63 -9.97 -1.91 1.10
CA ARG A 63 -9.62 -3.01 0.22
C ARG A 63 -8.23 -2.84 -0.36
N ILE A 64 -7.44 -3.90 -0.34
CA ILE A 64 -6.05 -3.89 -0.82
C ILE A 64 -5.98 -3.43 -2.28
N ARG A 65 -6.90 -3.87 -3.15
CA ARG A 65 -7.01 -3.43 -4.55
C ARG A 65 -7.20 -1.91 -4.68
N SER A 66 -8.01 -1.31 -3.81
CA SER A 66 -8.28 0.14 -3.82
C SER A 66 -7.07 0.92 -3.31
N ILE A 67 -6.40 0.41 -2.28
CA ILE A 67 -5.13 0.97 -1.79
C ILE A 67 -4.10 0.99 -2.92
N ILE A 68 -3.88 -0.16 -3.58
CA ILE A 68 -2.99 -0.30 -4.74
C ILE A 68 -3.38 0.68 -5.85
N ALA A 69 -4.69 0.83 -6.11
CA ALA A 69 -5.22 1.75 -7.12
C ALA A 69 -4.78 3.22 -6.91
N GLN A 70 -4.59 3.58 -5.65
CA GLN A 70 -4.29 4.94 -5.21
C GLN A 70 -2.79 5.18 -4.97
N VAL A 71 -1.96 4.15 -5.02
CA VAL A 71 -0.51 4.30 -4.95
C VAL A 71 -0.01 5.06 -6.18
N ARG A 72 0.93 5.98 -5.95
CA ARG A 72 1.60 6.77 -6.98
C ARG A 72 3.10 6.60 -6.85
N ASP A 73 3.77 6.45 -7.97
CA ASP A 73 5.22 6.46 -8.03
C ASP A 73 5.72 7.91 -7.90
N THR A 74 6.60 8.17 -6.95
CA THR A 74 7.27 9.45 -6.74
C THR A 74 8.73 9.42 -7.19
N GLY A 75 9.21 8.27 -7.69
CA GLY A 75 10.61 8.08 -8.11
C GLY A 75 10.92 8.61 -9.51
N GLY A 76 9.90 9.07 -10.26
CA GLY A 76 10.03 9.66 -11.58
C GLY A 76 10.00 11.20 -11.63
N ASP A 77 9.79 11.89 -10.51
CA ASP A 77 9.60 13.35 -10.47
C ASP A 77 10.67 14.08 -9.65
N SER A 78 11.93 13.68 -9.86
CA SER A 78 13.11 14.42 -9.38
C SER A 78 14.00 14.79 -10.57
N ALA A 79 13.51 15.71 -11.39
CA ALA A 79 14.33 16.60 -12.21
C ALA A 79 13.79 18.01 -11.99
N GLY A 80 14.35 18.71 -11.01
CA GLY A 80 14.07 20.10 -10.66
C GLY A 80 15.19 20.64 -9.79
#